data_AF-A0A0C5AZY8-F1
#
_entry.id   AF-A0A0C5AZY8-F1
#
_cell.length_a   1.000
_cell.length_b   1.000
_cell.length_c   1.000
_cell.angle_alpha   90.00
_cell.angle_beta   90.00
_cell.angle_gamma   90.00
#
_symmetry.space_group_name_H-M   'P 1'
#
loop_
_entity.id
_entity.type
_entity.pdbx_description
1 polymer ?
#
loop_
_entity_poly.entity_id
_entity_poly.type
_entity_poly.pdbx_seq_one_letter_code
_entity_poly.pdbx_strand_id
1 'polypeptide(L)'
;MKSKAELREAATARSLAVIATEMSEWSLDGFSHLKLPNFSAGERQQTLSGSVVVDRPPFDYEWAGTEKFNALATRALQVKLPASRERNYAWLCGVERETLATALLVELFSVTGCVAFAGLGKVADLAFLTLDESEAGQIRAAMLQWLDEAA
;
A
#
# COMPACT_ATOMS: atom_id res chain seq x y z
N MET A 1 -8.50 11.24 20.36
CA MET A 1 -7.34 10.92 19.51
C MET A 1 -7.19 9.42 19.52
N LYS A 2 -7.14 8.77 18.36
CA LYS A 2 -6.89 7.33 18.30
C LYS A 2 -5.43 7.04 18.67
N SER A 3 -5.18 5.92 19.32
CA SER A 3 -3.84 5.42 19.58
C SER A 3 -3.16 4.97 18.28
N LYS A 4 -1.83 4.87 18.31
CA LYS A 4 -1.06 4.34 17.18
C LYS A 4 -1.47 2.90 16.84
N ALA A 5 -1.77 2.09 17.84
CA ALA A 5 -2.21 0.70 17.64
C ALA A 5 -3.55 0.65 16.90
N GLU A 6 -4.56 1.42 17.35
CA GLU A 6 -5.86 1.49 16.69
C GLU A 6 -5.77 1.98 15.23
N LEU A 7 -4.87 2.93 14.95
CA LEU A 7 -4.67 3.44 13.59
C LEU A 7 -4.02 2.40 12.68
N ARG A 8 -3.05 1.64 13.20
CA ARG A 8 -2.39 0.57 12.45
C ARG A 8 -3.33 -0.60 12.19
N GLU A 9 -4.05 -1.07 13.21
CA GLU A 9 -5.04 -2.14 13.10
C GLU A 9 -6.12 -1.77 12.07
N ALA A 10 -6.69 -0.58 12.17
CA ALA A 10 -7.70 -0.12 11.23
C ALA A 10 -7.16 0.01 9.79
N ALA A 11 -5.89 0.40 9.62
CA ALA A 11 -5.25 0.47 8.31
C ALA A 11 -5.00 -0.93 7.72
N THR A 12 -4.52 -1.87 8.54
CA THR A 12 -4.33 -3.27 8.13
C THR A 12 -5.65 -3.90 7.73
N ALA A 13 -6.71 -3.76 8.54
CA ALA A 13 -8.04 -4.28 8.21
C ALA A 13 -8.59 -3.72 6.88
N ARG A 14 -8.42 -2.41 6.63
CA ARG A 14 -8.79 -1.81 5.34
C ARG A 14 -7.98 -2.39 4.18
N SER A 15 -6.67 -2.52 4.34
CA SER A 15 -5.80 -3.08 3.30
C SER A 15 -6.18 -4.52 2.96
N LEU A 16 -6.51 -5.35 3.95
CA LEU A 16 -6.94 -6.72 3.73
C LEU A 16 -8.26 -6.78 2.93
N ALA A 17 -9.21 -5.90 3.22
CA ALA A 17 -10.45 -5.80 2.47
C ALA A 17 -10.21 -5.38 1.01
N VAL A 18 -9.35 -4.37 0.78
CA VAL A 18 -8.98 -3.92 -0.58
C VAL A 18 -8.27 -5.03 -1.35
N ILE A 19 -7.32 -5.73 -0.73
CA ILE A 19 -6.62 -6.87 -1.35
C ILE A 19 -7.63 -7.94 -1.78
N ALA A 20 -8.57 -8.30 -0.92
CA ALA A 20 -9.59 -9.30 -1.24
C ALA A 20 -10.44 -8.90 -2.46
N THR A 21 -10.86 -7.63 -2.54
CA THR A 21 -11.64 -7.13 -3.68
C THR A 21 -10.81 -7.09 -4.96
N GLU A 22 -9.64 -6.45 -4.93
CA GLU A 22 -8.82 -6.20 -6.12
C GLU A 22 -8.23 -7.49 -6.69
N MET A 23 -7.77 -8.41 -5.83
CA MET A 23 -7.25 -9.70 -6.27
C MET A 23 -8.35 -10.61 -6.83
N SER A 24 -9.56 -10.55 -6.26
CA SER A 24 -10.73 -11.29 -6.79
C SER A 24 -11.08 -10.82 -8.20
N GLU A 25 -11.20 -9.50 -8.39
CA GLU A 25 -11.46 -8.94 -9.72
C GLU A 25 -10.35 -9.26 -10.72
N TRP A 26 -9.09 -9.18 -10.30
CA TRP A 26 -7.94 -9.48 -11.16
C TRP A 26 -7.83 -10.96 -11.52
N SER A 27 -8.20 -11.86 -10.59
CA SER A 27 -8.30 -13.30 -10.81
C SER A 27 -9.35 -13.66 -11.87
N LEU A 28 -10.53 -13.02 -11.81
CA LEU A 28 -11.58 -13.19 -12.82
C LEU A 28 -11.12 -12.79 -14.23
N ASP A 29 -10.21 -11.82 -14.32
CA ASP A 29 -9.59 -11.37 -15.56
C ASP A 29 -8.34 -12.20 -15.96
N GLY A 30 -8.09 -13.33 -15.28
CA GLY A 30 -6.98 -14.24 -15.56
C GLY A 30 -5.60 -13.66 -15.25
N PHE A 31 -5.51 -12.79 -14.25
CA PHE A 31 -4.28 -12.09 -13.84
C PHE A 31 -3.58 -11.33 -14.98
N SER A 32 -4.38 -10.64 -15.80
CA SER A 32 -3.88 -9.83 -16.91
C SER A 32 -3.06 -8.63 -16.44
N HIS A 33 -1.85 -8.46 -16.98
CA HIS A 33 -1.02 -7.27 -16.76
C HIS A 33 -1.65 -5.95 -17.24
N LEU A 34 -2.71 -6.02 -18.05
CA LEU A 34 -3.45 -4.85 -18.54
C LEU A 34 -4.36 -4.23 -17.47
N LYS A 35 -4.69 -4.97 -16.41
CA LYS A 35 -5.61 -4.53 -15.36
C LYS A 35 -5.07 -4.87 -13.97
N LEU A 36 -3.97 -4.22 -13.62
CA LEU A 36 -3.30 -4.46 -12.34
C LEU A 36 -4.18 -4.05 -11.14
N PRO A 37 -4.14 -4.82 -10.03
CA PRO A 37 -4.75 -4.44 -8.77
C PRO A 37 -4.30 -3.06 -8.30
N ASN A 38 -5.22 -2.27 -7.74
CA ASN A 38 -4.92 -1.03 -7.06
C ASN A 38 -5.17 -1.19 -5.55
N PHE A 39 -4.10 -1.44 -4.79
CA PHE A 39 -4.20 -1.65 -3.35
C PHE A 39 -4.32 -0.37 -2.51
N SER A 40 -4.46 0.79 -3.16
CA SER A 40 -4.76 2.02 -2.43
C SER A 40 -6.10 1.93 -1.73
N ALA A 41 -6.13 2.30 -0.46
CA ALA A 41 -7.36 2.48 0.29
C ALA A 41 -8.09 3.81 -0.02
N GLY A 42 -7.51 4.65 -0.90
CA GLY A 42 -8.11 5.90 -1.36
C GLY A 42 -9.15 5.68 -2.46
N GLU A 43 -10.12 6.59 -2.56
CA GLU A 43 -11.10 6.54 -3.64
C GLU A 43 -10.44 6.81 -5.00
N ARG A 44 -10.79 6.00 -5.99
CA ARG A 44 -10.46 6.26 -7.40
C ARG A 44 -11.24 7.49 -7.86
N GLN A 45 -10.54 8.55 -8.23
CA GLN A 45 -11.16 9.75 -8.77
C GLN A 45 -10.99 9.77 -10.28
N GLN A 46 -12.10 9.84 -11.03
CA GLN A 46 -12.05 10.07 -12.46
C GLN A 46 -11.91 11.58 -12.72
N THR A 47 -10.79 11.98 -13.30
CA THR A 47 -10.60 13.38 -13.72
C THR A 47 -11.33 13.67 -15.03
N LEU A 48 -11.52 14.95 -15.32
CA LEU A 48 -12.14 15.44 -16.56
C LEU A 48 -11.41 14.98 -17.83
N SER A 49 -10.12 14.62 -17.73
CA SER A 49 -9.31 14.04 -18.80
C SER A 49 -9.46 12.51 -18.93
N GLY A 50 -10.39 11.90 -18.19
CA GLY A 50 -10.58 10.45 -18.14
C GLY A 50 -9.50 9.70 -17.36
N SER A 51 -8.57 10.40 -16.71
CA SER A 51 -7.49 9.79 -15.93
C SER A 51 -8.00 9.41 -14.54
N VAL A 52 -7.76 8.17 -14.12
CA VAL A 52 -8.01 7.75 -12.74
C VAL A 52 -6.85 8.25 -11.88
N VAL A 53 -7.15 9.08 -10.88
CA VAL A 53 -6.19 9.59 -9.92
C VAL A 53 -6.58 9.11 -8.54
N VAL A 54 -5.59 8.77 -7.73
CA VAL A 54 -5.77 8.52 -6.29
C VAL A 54 -5.22 9.76 -5.60
N ASP A 55 -6.00 10.41 -4.75
CA ASP A 55 -5.56 11.59 -4.00
C ASP A 55 -4.32 11.24 -3.15
N ARG A 56 -3.17 11.88 -3.42
CA ARG A 56 -1.90 11.62 -2.70
C ARG A 56 -1.17 12.90 -2.27
N PRO A 57 -1.64 13.56 -1.21
CA PRO A 57 -0.81 14.35 -0.30
C PRO A 57 -0.65 13.64 1.06
N PRO A 58 0.38 13.95 1.88
CA PRO A 58 1.27 15.11 1.77
C PRO A 58 2.71 14.81 1.29
N PHE A 59 3.05 13.59 0.88
CA PHE A 59 4.41 13.25 0.45
C PHE A 59 4.43 12.87 -1.03
N ASP A 60 5.16 13.64 -1.80
CA ASP A 60 5.32 13.44 -3.24
C ASP A 60 6.47 12.44 -3.50
N TYR A 61 6.25 11.17 -3.10
CA TYR A 61 7.12 10.02 -3.39
C TYR A 61 6.28 8.75 -3.52
N GLU A 62 6.61 7.91 -4.50
CA GLU A 62 5.72 6.85 -4.98
C GLU A 62 5.64 5.64 -4.04
N TRP A 63 6.72 5.29 -3.34
CA TRP A 63 6.82 4.05 -2.54
C TRP A 63 7.33 4.28 -1.12
N ALA A 64 6.54 3.83 -0.14
CA ALA A 64 6.98 3.74 1.24
C ALA A 64 8.03 2.63 1.43
N GLY A 65 8.74 2.66 2.55
CA GLY A 65 9.81 1.69 2.82
C GLY A 65 11.15 2.03 2.16
N THR A 66 11.17 3.00 1.24
CA THR A 66 12.40 3.57 0.69
C THR A 66 13.02 4.57 1.67
N GLU A 67 14.36 4.68 1.67
CA GLU A 67 15.08 5.63 2.54
C GLU A 67 14.56 7.06 2.37
N LYS A 68 14.35 7.48 1.11
CA LYS A 68 13.88 8.82 0.76
C LYS A 68 12.49 9.12 1.31
N PHE A 69 11.56 8.19 1.15
CA PHE A 69 10.21 8.33 1.68
C PHE A 69 10.22 8.35 3.20
N ASN A 70 10.94 7.42 3.83
CA ASN A 70 10.99 7.31 5.28
C ASN A 70 11.58 8.55 5.95
N ALA A 71 12.58 9.19 5.34
CA ALA A 71 13.14 10.44 5.83
C ALA A 71 12.10 11.57 5.85
N LEU A 72 11.23 11.65 4.84
CA LEU A 72 10.16 12.64 4.77
C LEU A 72 9.01 12.33 5.72
N ALA A 73 8.57 11.07 5.74
CA ALA A 73 7.55 10.57 6.66
C ALA A 73 7.94 10.87 8.11
N THR A 74 9.18 10.57 8.49
CA THR A 74 9.72 10.86 9.83
C THR A 74 9.60 12.35 10.18
N ARG A 75 9.95 13.26 9.26
CA ARG A 75 9.84 14.71 9.49
C ARG A 75 8.40 15.16 9.71
N ALA A 76 7.46 14.63 8.94
CA ALA A 76 6.05 14.98 9.08
C ALA A 76 5.38 14.39 10.34
N LEU A 77 5.92 13.29 10.89
CA LEU A 77 5.50 12.79 12.20
C LEU A 77 5.99 13.65 13.36
N GLN A 78 6.98 14.53 13.14
CA GLN A 78 7.49 15.46 14.16
C GLN A 78 6.68 16.76 14.25
N VAL A 79 5.66 16.95 13.41
CA VAL A 79 4.78 18.14 13.45
C VAL A 79 4.18 18.32 14.85
N LYS A 80 4.26 19.55 15.39
CA LYS A 80 3.86 19.87 16.77
C LYS A 80 2.36 19.75 17.01
N LEU A 81 1.53 20.03 16.00
CA LEU A 81 0.07 20.00 16.12
C LEU A 81 -0.45 18.54 16.21
N PRO A 82 -1.08 18.13 17.32
CA PRO A 82 -1.47 16.73 17.53
C PRO A 82 -2.41 16.17 16.46
N ALA A 83 -3.41 16.95 16.03
CA ALA A 83 -4.35 16.53 15.00
C ALA A 83 -3.69 16.30 13.63
N SER A 84 -2.69 17.12 13.28
CA SER A 84 -1.91 16.90 12.04
C SER A 84 -1.03 15.67 12.13
N ARG A 85 -0.43 15.43 13.31
CA ARG A 85 0.38 14.23 13.54
C ARG A 85 -0.43 12.96 13.45
N GLU A 86 -1.63 12.93 14.06
CA GLU A 86 -2.55 11.78 13.97
C GLU A 86 -2.94 11.49 12.51
N ARG A 87 -3.30 12.53 11.75
CA ARG A 87 -3.62 12.41 10.32
C ARG A 87 -2.43 11.90 9.50
N ASN A 88 -1.24 12.46 9.70
CA ASN A 88 -0.03 12.04 8.98
C ASN A 88 0.33 10.58 9.31
N TYR A 89 0.16 10.17 10.57
CA TYR A 89 0.39 8.79 11.00
C TYR A 89 -0.63 7.83 10.38
N ALA A 90 -1.92 8.20 10.38
CA ALA A 90 -2.97 7.38 9.77
C ALA A 90 -2.75 7.20 8.25
N TRP A 91 -2.32 8.27 7.57
CA TRP A 91 -1.97 8.22 6.15
C TRP A 91 -0.76 7.31 5.92
N LEU A 92 0.31 7.47 6.71
CA LEU A 92 1.51 6.64 6.61
C LEU A 92 1.21 5.16 6.83
N CYS A 93 0.34 4.84 7.79
CA CYS A 93 -0.13 3.47 7.96
C CYS A 93 -0.69 2.93 6.65
N GLY A 94 -1.62 3.63 6.00
CA GLY A 94 -2.23 3.17 4.74
C GLY A 94 -1.19 2.93 3.63
N VAL A 95 -0.30 3.90 3.39
CA VAL A 95 0.65 3.84 2.28
C VAL A 95 1.69 2.74 2.46
N GLU A 96 2.11 2.43 3.69
CA GLU A 96 3.02 1.30 3.92
C GLU A 96 2.38 -0.05 3.61
N ARG A 97 1.09 -0.24 3.94
CA ARG A 97 0.37 -1.49 3.62
C ARG A 97 0.14 -1.63 2.11
N GLU A 98 -0.23 -0.53 1.44
CA GLU A 98 -0.34 -0.47 -0.02
C GLU A 98 1.00 -0.79 -0.70
N THR A 99 2.09 -0.20 -0.22
CA THR A 99 3.43 -0.44 -0.77
C THR A 99 3.84 -1.90 -0.58
N LEU A 100 3.62 -2.49 0.60
CA LEU A 100 3.90 -3.91 0.83
C LEU A 100 3.05 -4.81 -0.10
N ALA A 101 1.74 -4.57 -0.20
CA ALA A 101 0.85 -5.36 -1.07
C ALA A 101 1.31 -5.28 -2.53
N THR A 102 1.70 -4.10 -2.99
CA THR A 102 2.21 -3.89 -4.35
C THR A 102 3.56 -4.58 -4.57
N ALA A 103 4.48 -4.53 -3.60
CA ALA A 103 5.76 -5.23 -3.69
C ALA A 103 5.56 -6.76 -3.73
N LEU A 104 4.63 -7.28 -2.92
CA LEU A 104 4.25 -8.69 -2.93
C LEU A 104 3.61 -9.09 -4.26
N LEU A 105 2.78 -8.25 -4.87
CA LEU A 105 2.22 -8.48 -6.19
C LEU A 105 3.33 -8.68 -7.23
N VAL A 106 4.32 -7.78 -7.25
CA VAL A 106 5.46 -7.85 -8.17
C VAL A 106 6.29 -9.12 -7.92
N GLU A 107 6.59 -9.42 -6.67
CA GLU A 107 7.46 -10.54 -6.28
C GLU A 107 6.79 -11.91 -6.46
N LEU A 108 5.52 -12.04 -6.08
CA LEU A 108 4.79 -13.32 -6.10
C LEU A 108 4.17 -13.63 -7.46
N PHE A 109 3.64 -12.64 -8.16
CA PHE A 109 2.94 -12.82 -9.45
C PHE A 109 3.82 -12.48 -10.65
N SER A 110 5.12 -12.22 -10.43
CA SER A 110 6.11 -11.93 -11.47
C SER A 110 5.70 -10.78 -12.41
N VAL A 111 5.00 -9.76 -11.87
CA VAL A 111 4.57 -8.56 -12.61
C VAL A 111 5.77 -7.63 -12.83
N THR A 112 6.67 -8.04 -13.72
CA THR A 112 7.92 -7.33 -14.02
C THR A 112 7.73 -6.26 -15.09
N GLY A 113 8.59 -5.22 -15.08
CA GLY A 113 8.64 -4.22 -16.15
C GLY A 113 7.47 -3.21 -16.18
N CYS A 114 6.57 -3.23 -15.20
CA CYS A 114 5.51 -2.24 -15.09
C CYS A 114 6.08 -0.88 -14.69
N VAL A 115 5.91 0.12 -15.56
CA VAL A 115 6.35 1.50 -15.28
C VAL A 115 5.68 2.10 -14.04
N ALA A 116 4.45 1.65 -13.72
CA ALA A 116 3.75 2.10 -12.52
C ALA A 116 4.46 1.65 -11.24
N PHE A 117 5.28 0.58 -11.29
CA PHE A 117 6.06 0.06 -10.16
C PHE A 117 7.54 0.47 -10.21
N ALA A 118 7.88 1.45 -11.05
CA ALA A 118 9.22 2.01 -11.07
C ALA A 118 9.60 2.55 -9.68
N GLY A 119 10.83 2.29 -9.24
CA GLY A 119 11.31 2.72 -7.93
C GLY A 119 10.83 1.90 -6.73
N LEU A 120 9.96 0.90 -6.93
CA LEU A 120 9.57 -0.05 -5.89
C LEU A 120 10.74 -1.01 -5.60
N GLY A 121 11.11 -1.14 -4.33
CA GLY A 121 12.14 -2.08 -3.88
C GLY A 121 11.63 -3.51 -3.76
N LYS A 122 12.56 -4.47 -3.59
CA LYS A 122 12.19 -5.84 -3.19
C LYS A 122 11.62 -5.82 -1.78
N VAL A 123 10.72 -6.76 -1.45
CA VAL A 123 10.06 -6.77 -0.13
C VAL A 123 11.09 -6.80 1.02
N ALA A 124 12.19 -7.54 0.86
CA ALA A 124 13.25 -7.64 1.86
C ALA A 124 14.05 -6.34 2.08
N ASP A 125 14.04 -5.41 1.12
CA ASP A 125 14.79 -4.16 1.17
C ASP A 125 13.94 -2.98 1.69
N LEU A 126 12.62 -3.17 1.83
CA LEU A 126 11.69 -2.14 2.31
C LEU A 126 11.68 -2.08 3.84
N ALA A 127 11.93 -0.90 4.39
CA ALA A 127 11.94 -0.67 5.84
C ALA A 127 10.75 0.20 6.25
N PHE A 128 9.71 -0.36 6.85
CA PHE A 128 8.51 0.39 7.21
C PHE A 128 8.59 1.01 8.61
N LEU A 129 7.98 2.19 8.80
CA LEU A 129 7.96 2.95 10.05
C LEU A 129 6.77 2.62 10.97
N THR A 130 5.68 2.12 10.39
CA THR A 130 4.41 1.87 11.09
C THR A 130 3.87 0.46 10.89
N LEU A 131 4.51 -0.35 10.07
CA LEU A 131 4.16 -1.74 9.80
C LEU A 131 5.15 -2.66 10.49
N ASP A 132 4.67 -3.55 11.36
CA ASP A 132 5.51 -4.59 11.99
C ASP A 132 5.37 -5.95 11.30
N GLU A 133 6.13 -6.93 11.78
CA GLU A 133 6.14 -8.29 11.24
C GLU A 133 4.78 -8.99 11.32
N SER A 134 3.98 -8.73 12.36
CA SER A 134 2.66 -9.35 12.52
C SER A 134 1.68 -8.84 11.46
N GLU A 135 1.64 -7.54 11.26
CA GLU A 135 0.78 -6.90 10.26
C GLU A 135 1.26 -7.20 8.84
N ALA A 136 2.58 -7.19 8.61
CA ALA A 136 3.16 -7.59 7.34
C ALA A 136 2.87 -9.07 7.03
N GLY A 137 2.90 -9.94 8.04
CA GLY A 137 2.54 -11.35 7.94
C GLY A 137 1.09 -11.57 7.50
N GLN A 138 0.16 -10.78 8.02
CA GLN A 138 -1.26 -10.84 7.60
C GLN A 138 -1.43 -10.46 6.13
N ILE A 139 -0.77 -9.39 5.68
CA ILE A 139 -0.85 -8.94 4.28
C ILE A 139 -0.21 -9.97 3.34
N ARG A 140 0.94 -10.55 3.73
CA ARG A 140 1.58 -11.62 2.98
C ARG A 140 0.66 -12.84 2.87
N ALA A 141 0.03 -13.28 3.96
CA ALA A 141 -0.91 -14.40 3.94
C ALA A 141 -2.11 -14.12 3.02
N ALA A 142 -2.66 -12.89 3.05
CA ALA A 142 -3.76 -12.49 2.19
C ALA A 142 -3.41 -12.43 0.70
N MET A 143 -2.13 -12.22 0.34
CA MET A 143 -1.65 -12.31 -1.04
C MET A 143 -1.40 -13.77 -1.46
N LEU A 144 -0.80 -14.58 -0.57
CA LEU A 144 -0.41 -15.97 -0.87
C LEU A 144 -1.61 -16.88 -1.17
N GLN A 145 -2.76 -16.66 -0.53
CA GLN A 145 -3.96 -17.48 -0.78
C GLN A 145 -4.37 -17.51 -2.27
N TRP A 146 -4.05 -16.45 -3.02
CA TRP A 146 -4.39 -16.33 -4.45
C TRP A 146 -3.42 -17.09 -5.37
N LEU A 147 -2.26 -17.53 -4.87
CA LEU A 147 -1.35 -18.39 -5.63
C LEU A 147 -1.80 -19.86 -5.56
N ASP A 148 -2.31 -20.29 -4.40
CA ASP A 148 -2.80 -21.66 -4.20
C ASP A 148 -4.09 -21.93 -5.01
N GLU A 149 -4.87 -20.89 -5.30
CA GLU A 149 -6.05 -20.97 -6.18
C GLU A 149 -5.72 -20.82 -7.68
N ALA A 150 -4.50 -20.39 -8.01
CA ALA A 150 -4.03 -20.19 -9.39
C ALA A 150 -3.35 -21.42 -10.01
N ALA A 151 -3.06 -22.44 -9.21
CA ALA A 151 -2.41 -23.70 -9.60
C ALA A 151 -3.44 -24.80 -9.94
#